data_AF-A0A7X9GVH9-F1
#
_entry.id   AF-A0A7X9GVH9-F1
#
_cell.length_a   1.000
_cell.length_b   1.000
_cell.length_c   1.000
_cell.angle_alpha   90.00
_cell.angle_beta   90.00
_cell.angle_gamma   90.00
#
_symmetry.space_group_name_H-M   'P 1'
#
loop_
_entity.id
_entity.type
_entity.pdbx_description
1 polymer ?
#
loop_
_entity_poly.entity_id
_entity_poly.type
_entity_poly.pdbx_seq_one_letter_code
_entity_poly.pdbx_strand_id
1 'polypeptide(L)'
;MTKYILRRFVNYAILTGLATVFAYIAASSFFRPRNRYLGRNPPLDEASIDAILSAQGVNDKDPVLLRTWWWIENFVTAPFTEKLGTDSSNQSVVVQMLGDPGVWLKFWEQEWLGRSGVSLRLLIIGSLLAALVGVAAGVWGAVRQYKASDQIISYSSFILISTPTFVGGVLLMIIATKLNNALGFQLITFTKAYTPGLEGFWTV
;
A
#
# COMPACT_ATOMS: atom_id res chain seq x y z
N MET A 1 5.49 -11.65 -31.92
CA MET A 1 4.89 -11.01 -30.73
C MET A 1 5.35 -11.63 -29.42
N THR A 2 5.25 -12.95 -29.21
CA THR A 2 5.64 -13.62 -27.95
C THR A 2 7.11 -13.37 -27.54
N LYS A 3 8.06 -13.49 -28.47
CA LYS A 3 9.49 -13.20 -28.20
C LYS A 3 9.74 -11.75 -27.76
N TYR A 4 9.00 -10.80 -28.33
CA TYR A 4 9.10 -9.38 -27.97
C TYR A 4 8.54 -9.12 -26.56
N ILE A 5 7.36 -9.67 -26.27
CA ILE A 5 6.74 -9.57 -24.94
C ILE A 5 7.63 -10.22 -23.88
N LEU A 6 8.15 -11.41 -24.15
CA LEU A 6 9.06 -12.11 -23.23
C LEU A 6 10.34 -11.31 -22.97
N ARG A 7 10.99 -10.79 -24.02
CA ARG A 7 12.18 -9.94 -23.87
C ARG A 7 11.88 -8.70 -23.01
N ARG A 8 10.73 -8.06 -23.23
CA ARG A 8 10.31 -6.89 -22.47
C ARG A 8 10.03 -7.23 -21.00
N PHE A 9 9.34 -8.36 -20.76
CA PHE A 9 9.08 -8.86 -19.42
C PHE A 9 10.37 -9.14 -18.66
N VAL A 10 11.31 -9.88 -19.27
CA VAL A 10 12.61 -10.18 -18.66
C VAL A 10 13.40 -8.90 -18.36
N ASN A 11 13.43 -7.95 -19.30
CA ASN A 11 14.10 -6.67 -19.07
C ASN A 11 13.53 -5.92 -17.85
N TYR A 12 12.20 -5.85 -17.72
CA TYR A 12 11.58 -5.21 -16.56
C TYR A 12 11.77 -6.01 -15.27
N ALA A 13 11.75 -7.35 -15.33
CA ALA A 13 12.02 -8.18 -14.16
C ALA A 13 13.43 -7.94 -13.62
N ILE A 14 14.44 -7.87 -14.51
CA ILE A 14 15.82 -7.53 -14.14
C ILE A 14 15.89 -6.12 -13.56
N LEU A 15 15.28 -5.14 -14.22
CA LEU A 15 15.29 -3.74 -13.75
C LEU A 15 14.65 -3.62 -12.36
N THR A 16 13.51 -4.26 -12.14
CA THR A 16 12.81 -4.30 -10.85
C THR A 16 13.64 -4.98 -9.79
N GLY A 17 14.30 -6.11 -10.11
CA GLY A 17 15.21 -6.79 -9.18
C GLY A 17 16.35 -5.88 -8.74
N LEU A 18 17.04 -5.24 -9.70
CA LEU A 18 18.11 -4.29 -9.41
C LEU A 18 17.62 -3.10 -8.58
N ALA A 19 16.49 -2.49 -8.96
CA ALA A 19 15.90 -1.38 -8.23
C ALA A 19 15.53 -1.77 -6.79
N THR A 20 15.02 -2.98 -6.58
CA THR A 20 14.66 -3.50 -5.25
C THR A 20 15.90 -3.72 -4.39
N VAL A 21 16.97 -4.27 -4.95
CA VAL A 21 18.26 -4.43 -4.25
C VAL A 21 18.85 -3.07 -3.87
N PHE A 22 18.85 -2.09 -4.77
CA PHE A 22 19.30 -0.74 -4.45
C PHE A 22 18.44 -0.07 -3.38
N ALA A 23 17.12 -0.25 -3.43
CA ALA A 23 16.22 0.25 -2.40
C ALA A 23 16.48 -0.42 -1.04
N TYR A 24 16.75 -1.73 -1.03
CA TYR A 24 17.11 -2.46 0.19
C TYR A 24 18.43 -1.92 0.78
N ILE A 25 19.46 -1.72 -0.04
CA ILE A 25 20.76 -1.16 0.38
C ILE A 25 20.58 0.26 0.93
N ALA A 26 19.80 1.10 0.24
CA ALA A 26 19.51 2.46 0.67
C ALA A 26 18.76 2.47 2.02
N ALA A 27 17.67 1.72 2.13
CA ALA A 27 16.91 1.59 3.38
C ALA A 27 17.79 1.08 4.53
N SER A 28 18.61 0.07 4.23
CA SER A 28 19.60 -0.51 5.14
C SER A 28 20.66 0.46 5.64
N SER A 29 20.98 1.49 4.86
CA SER A 29 22.02 2.48 5.17
C SER A 29 21.46 3.70 5.90
N PHE A 30 20.23 4.12 5.57
CA PHE A 30 19.62 5.31 6.14
C PHE A 30 18.77 5.04 7.39
N PHE A 31 18.13 3.87 7.49
CA PHE A 31 17.26 3.55 8.62
C PHE A 31 18.02 2.91 9.79
N ARG A 32 17.62 3.28 11.01
CA ARG A 32 18.19 2.77 12.27
C ARG A 32 17.12 2.00 13.05
N PRO A 33 16.89 0.70 12.74
CA PRO A 33 15.85 -0.09 13.38
C PRO A 33 16.07 -0.25 14.90
N ARG A 34 17.33 -0.21 15.35
CA ARG A 34 17.74 -0.26 16.76
C ARG A 34 17.06 0.80 17.63
N ASN A 35 16.79 1.98 17.08
CA ASN A 35 16.18 3.10 17.83
C ASN A 35 14.80 2.75 18.42
N ARG A 36 14.12 1.73 17.88
CA ARG A 36 12.84 1.23 18.42
C ARG A 36 12.97 0.63 19.82
N TYR A 37 14.14 0.09 20.17
CA TYR A 37 14.37 -0.65 21.42
C TYR A 37 15.07 0.18 22.50
N LEU A 38 15.90 1.16 22.10
CA LEU A 38 16.72 1.97 23.01
C LEU A 38 15.92 2.87 23.96
N GLY A 39 14.63 3.11 23.68
CA GLY A 39 13.74 3.94 24.51
C GLY A 39 12.69 3.16 25.32
N ARG A 40 12.78 1.83 25.40
CA ARG A 40 11.82 1.02 26.18
C ARG A 40 12.14 1.08 27.67
N ASN A 41 11.09 1.07 28.50
CA ASN A 41 11.19 0.94 29.95
C ASN A 41 10.43 -0.32 30.39
N PRO A 42 11.08 -1.34 30.98
CA PRO A 42 12.51 -1.40 31.33
C PRO A 42 13.45 -1.47 30.10
N PRO A 43 14.70 -1.02 30.23
CA PRO A 43 15.69 -1.07 29.16
C PRO A 43 16.00 -2.52 28.80
N LEU A 44 15.97 -2.83 27.50
CA LEU A 44 16.40 -4.13 26.98
C LEU A 44 17.92 -4.17 26.95
N ASP A 45 18.50 -5.33 27.26
CA ASP A 45 19.93 -5.57 27.12
C ASP A 45 20.35 -5.52 25.64
N GLU A 46 21.56 -5.04 25.38
CA GLU A 46 22.06 -4.89 24.01
C GLU A 46 22.14 -6.23 23.26
N ALA A 47 22.46 -7.32 23.97
CA ALA A 47 22.56 -8.65 23.39
C ALA A 47 21.20 -9.15 22.88
N SER A 48 20.12 -8.97 23.64
CA SER A 48 18.77 -9.27 23.16
C SER A 48 18.36 -8.40 21.96
N ILE A 49 18.72 -7.11 21.95
CA ILE A 49 18.43 -6.24 20.81
C ILE A 49 19.14 -6.76 19.55
N ASP A 50 20.42 -7.12 19.67
CA ASP A 50 21.20 -7.70 18.58
C ASP A 50 20.59 -9.00 18.07
N ALA A 51 20.19 -9.90 18.98
CA ALA A 51 19.55 -11.16 18.63
C ALA A 51 18.23 -10.96 17.88
N ILE A 52 17.39 -10.02 18.31
CA ILE A 52 16.13 -9.68 17.64
C ILE A 52 16.40 -9.11 16.24
N LEU A 53 17.34 -8.18 16.12
CA LEU A 53 17.66 -7.54 14.84
C LEU A 53 18.34 -8.52 13.86
N SER A 54 19.17 -9.43 14.35
CA SER A 54 19.79 -10.48 13.55
C SER A 54 18.77 -11.52 13.10
N ALA A 55 17.81 -11.91 13.96
CA ALA A 55 16.71 -12.78 13.57
C ALA A 55 15.84 -12.18 12.45
N GLN A 56 15.74 -10.84 12.42
CA GLN A 56 15.04 -10.09 11.37
C GLN A 56 15.94 -9.74 10.16
N GLY A 57 17.24 -10.07 10.19
CA GLY A 57 18.19 -9.76 9.12
C GLY A 57 18.49 -8.26 8.93
N VAL A 58 18.25 -7.43 9.96
CA VAL A 58 18.37 -5.96 9.91
C VAL A 58 19.35 -5.40 10.96
N ASN A 59 20.21 -6.24 11.51
CA ASN A 59 21.21 -5.82 12.49
C ASN A 59 22.20 -4.82 11.87
N ASP A 60 22.38 -3.69 12.54
CA ASP A 60 23.29 -2.60 12.15
C ASP A 60 24.77 -2.96 12.28
N LYS A 61 25.11 -3.99 13.06
CA LYS A 61 26.47 -4.51 13.18
C LYS A 61 26.90 -5.38 11.99
N ASP A 62 25.95 -5.92 11.24
CA ASP A 62 26.24 -6.72 10.05
C ASP A 62 26.45 -5.82 8.82
N PRO A 63 27.49 -6.09 7.99
CA PRO A 63 27.72 -5.33 6.77
C PRO A 63 26.49 -5.34 5.84
N VAL A 64 26.10 -4.17 5.31
CA VAL A 64 24.89 -4.02 4.48
C VAL A 64 24.87 -4.98 3.29
N LEU A 65 26.01 -5.19 2.63
CA LEU A 65 26.13 -6.12 1.51
C LEU A 65 25.85 -7.57 1.92
N LEU A 66 26.29 -7.97 3.13
CA LEU A 66 26.05 -9.30 3.67
C LEU A 66 24.57 -9.51 3.98
N ARG A 67 23.92 -8.53 4.61
CA ARG A 67 22.46 -8.57 4.84
C ARG A 67 21.66 -8.62 3.55
N THR A 68 22.10 -7.84 2.55
CA THR A 68 21.48 -7.83 1.22
C THR A 68 21.60 -9.21 0.57
N TRP A 69 22.75 -9.85 0.69
CA TRP A 69 22.97 -11.21 0.20
C TRP A 69 22.04 -12.22 0.88
N TRP A 70 21.97 -12.24 2.21
CA TRP A 70 21.06 -13.13 2.95
C TRP A 70 19.59 -12.88 2.61
N TRP A 71 19.20 -11.62 2.40
CA TRP A 71 17.85 -11.28 1.96
C TRP A 71 17.55 -11.82 0.56
N ILE A 72 18.48 -11.71 -0.39
CA ILE A 72 18.35 -12.29 -1.74
C ILE A 72 18.27 -13.81 -1.65
N GLU A 73 19.12 -14.44 -0.84
CA GLU A 73 19.12 -15.89 -0.63
C GLU A 73 17.76 -16.35 -0.12
N ASN A 74 17.26 -15.75 0.96
CA ASN A 74 15.93 -16.03 1.50
C ASN A 74 14.82 -15.82 0.48
N PHE A 75 14.89 -14.76 -0.32
CA PHE A 75 13.91 -14.51 -1.38
C PHE A 75 13.86 -15.65 -2.40
N VAL A 76 15.00 -16.28 -2.72
CA VAL A 76 15.07 -17.39 -3.68
C VAL A 76 14.70 -18.72 -3.02
N THR A 77 15.28 -19.04 -1.87
CA THR A 77 15.24 -20.38 -1.25
C THR A 77 14.05 -20.60 -0.31
N ALA A 78 13.58 -19.55 0.38
CA ALA A 78 12.57 -19.71 1.41
C ALA A 78 11.18 -20.06 0.82
N PRO A 79 10.31 -20.71 1.61
CA PRO A 79 8.89 -20.89 1.27
C PRO A 79 8.23 -19.55 0.92
N PHE A 80 7.22 -19.57 0.04
CA PHE A 80 6.60 -18.36 -0.49
C PHE A 80 6.19 -17.34 0.59
N THR A 81 5.63 -17.82 1.71
CA THR A 81 5.19 -17.00 2.84
C THR A 81 6.35 -16.33 3.59
N GLU A 82 7.57 -16.85 3.51
CA GLU A 82 8.72 -16.36 4.28
C GLU A 82 9.70 -15.54 3.44
N LYS A 83 9.50 -15.47 2.11
CA LYS A 83 10.43 -14.82 1.16
C LYS A 83 10.78 -13.37 1.48
N LEU A 84 9.87 -12.61 2.09
CA LEU A 84 10.08 -11.20 2.45
C LEU A 84 10.37 -10.99 3.93
N GLY A 85 10.55 -12.07 4.70
CA GLY A 85 10.76 -12.03 6.15
C GLY A 85 9.51 -11.67 6.95
N THR A 86 9.74 -11.32 8.20
CA THR A 86 8.70 -10.94 9.17
C THR A 86 8.79 -9.46 9.51
N ASP A 87 7.66 -8.89 9.94
CA ASP A 87 7.60 -7.54 10.46
C ASP A 87 8.01 -7.47 11.94
N SER A 88 7.93 -6.26 12.52
CA SER A 88 8.23 -6.05 13.94
C SER A 88 7.25 -6.75 14.91
N SER A 89 6.15 -7.31 14.41
CA SER A 89 5.15 -8.08 15.16
C SER A 89 5.31 -9.59 14.95
N ASN A 90 6.41 -10.01 14.30
CA ASN A 90 6.72 -11.39 13.94
C ASN A 90 5.70 -12.03 12.98
N GLN A 91 5.02 -11.21 12.17
CA GLN A 91 4.07 -11.66 11.16
C GLN A 91 4.75 -11.63 9.79
N SER A 92 4.49 -12.64 8.95
CA SER A 92 4.99 -12.66 7.58
C SER A 92 4.55 -11.42 6.80
N VAL A 93 5.51 -10.77 6.15
CA VAL A 93 5.24 -9.61 5.30
C VAL A 93 4.42 -10.03 4.06
N VAL A 94 4.71 -11.21 3.50
CA VAL A 94 3.99 -11.73 2.32
C VAL A 94 2.51 -11.94 2.65
N VAL A 95 2.21 -12.53 3.81
CA VAL A 95 0.83 -12.75 4.24
C VAL A 95 0.11 -11.42 4.49
N GLN A 96 0.76 -10.43 5.10
CA GLN A 96 0.17 -9.09 5.24
C GLN A 96 -0.09 -8.38 3.90
N MET A 97 0.77 -8.62 2.91
CA MET A 97 0.66 -7.98 1.60
C MET A 97 -0.41 -8.63 0.74
N LEU A 98 -0.36 -9.96 0.60
CA LEU A 98 -1.20 -10.72 -0.34
C LEU A 98 -2.45 -11.31 0.30
N GLY A 99 -2.50 -11.42 1.63
CA GLY A 99 -3.47 -12.25 2.33
C GLY A 99 -3.02 -13.71 2.35
N ASP A 100 -3.87 -14.59 2.88
CA ASP A 100 -3.58 -16.02 2.85
C ASP A 100 -3.90 -16.60 1.44
N PRO A 101 -2.94 -17.26 0.78
CA PRO A 101 -3.11 -17.80 -0.57
C PRO A 101 -4.18 -18.90 -0.69
N GLY A 102 -4.60 -19.53 0.40
CA GLY A 102 -5.49 -20.70 0.39
C GLY A 102 -6.95 -20.39 0.01
N VAL A 103 -7.37 -19.11 0.01
CA VAL A 103 -8.80 -18.76 -0.11
C VAL A 103 -9.05 -17.57 -1.06
N TRP A 104 -8.48 -17.64 -2.26
CA TRP A 104 -8.65 -16.62 -3.32
C TRP A 104 -10.12 -16.32 -3.71
N LEU A 105 -11.03 -17.29 -3.54
CA LEU A 105 -12.46 -17.11 -3.83
C LEU A 105 -13.15 -16.12 -2.86
N LYS A 106 -12.54 -15.85 -1.70
CA LYS A 106 -12.99 -14.85 -0.71
C LYS A 106 -12.42 -13.46 -0.96
N PHE A 107 -11.98 -13.15 -2.18
CA PHE A 107 -11.44 -11.84 -2.55
C PHE A 107 -12.37 -10.66 -2.15
N TRP A 108 -13.67 -10.89 -1.99
CA TRP A 108 -14.64 -9.87 -1.59
C TRP A 108 -14.93 -9.78 -0.08
N GLU A 109 -14.36 -10.67 0.74
CA GLU A 109 -14.51 -10.64 2.20
C GLU A 109 -13.45 -9.74 2.86
N GLN A 110 -13.87 -8.90 3.81
CA GLN A 110 -13.07 -7.80 4.37
C GLN A 110 -11.90 -8.26 5.25
N GLU A 111 -12.01 -9.42 5.90
CA GLU A 111 -11.00 -9.92 6.83
C GLU A 111 -9.79 -10.60 6.13
N TRP A 112 -9.92 -10.90 4.83
CA TRP A 112 -8.98 -11.78 4.13
C TRP A 112 -7.96 -11.07 3.24
N LEU A 113 -8.24 -9.83 2.82
CA LEU A 113 -7.39 -9.15 1.85
C LEU A 113 -6.14 -8.58 2.52
N GLY A 114 -4.98 -9.09 2.11
CA GLY A 114 -3.74 -8.35 2.31
C GLY A 114 -3.81 -6.96 1.67
N ARG A 115 -2.88 -6.08 2.04
CA ARG A 115 -2.88 -4.67 1.60
C ARG A 115 -3.01 -4.50 0.08
N SER A 116 -2.46 -5.42 -0.73
CA SER A 116 -2.59 -5.38 -2.19
C SER A 116 -4.02 -5.61 -2.66
N GLY A 117 -4.75 -6.51 -2.00
CA GLY A 117 -6.14 -6.84 -2.31
C GLY A 117 -7.08 -5.68 -2.02
N VAL A 118 -6.92 -5.03 -0.87
CA VAL A 118 -7.67 -3.81 -0.52
C VAL A 118 -7.39 -2.71 -1.56
N SER A 119 -6.13 -2.51 -1.93
CA SER A 119 -5.73 -1.52 -2.93
C SER A 119 -6.36 -1.80 -4.30
N LEU A 120 -6.37 -3.06 -4.73
CA LEU A 120 -7.00 -3.49 -5.98
C LEU A 120 -8.52 -3.24 -5.96
N ARG A 121 -9.21 -3.57 -4.86
CA ARG A 121 -10.64 -3.30 -4.68
C ARG A 121 -10.95 -1.81 -4.80
N LEU A 122 -10.20 -0.97 -4.09
CA LEU A 122 -10.38 0.48 -4.14
C LEU A 122 -10.11 1.03 -5.54
N LEU A 123 -9.11 0.49 -6.24
CA LEU A 123 -8.82 0.86 -7.62
C LEU A 123 -9.95 0.48 -8.57
N ILE A 124 -10.51 -0.74 -8.45
CA ILE A 124 -11.63 -1.19 -9.30
C ILE A 124 -12.86 -0.32 -9.05
N ILE A 125 -13.27 -0.15 -7.79
CA ILE A 125 -14.45 0.66 -7.45
C ILE A 125 -14.22 2.12 -7.85
N GLY A 126 -13.06 2.68 -7.53
CA GLY A 126 -12.70 4.06 -7.86
C GLY A 126 -12.68 4.31 -9.37
N SER A 127 -12.10 3.40 -10.16
CA SER A 127 -12.04 3.52 -11.62
C SER A 127 -13.42 3.39 -12.27
N LEU A 128 -14.28 2.49 -11.80
CA LEU A 128 -15.65 2.36 -12.28
C LEU A 128 -16.46 3.62 -11.98
N LEU A 129 -16.42 4.12 -10.74
CA LEU A 129 -17.10 5.36 -10.36
C LEU A 129 -16.56 6.56 -11.14
N ALA A 130 -15.23 6.68 -11.29
CA ALA A 130 -14.61 7.75 -12.05
C ALA A 130 -14.99 7.69 -13.54
N ALA A 131 -15.05 6.49 -14.13
CA ALA A 131 -15.49 6.32 -15.52
C ALA A 131 -16.96 6.72 -15.69
N LEU A 132 -17.85 6.27 -14.81
CA LEU A 132 -19.28 6.60 -14.88
C LEU A 132 -19.52 8.11 -14.72
N VAL A 133 -18.97 8.71 -13.67
CA VAL A 133 -19.12 10.14 -13.39
C VAL A 133 -18.43 10.98 -14.46
N GLY A 134 -17.21 10.60 -14.86
CA GLY A 134 -16.45 11.31 -15.88
C GLY A 134 -17.11 11.29 -17.25
N VAL A 135 -17.61 10.13 -17.70
CA VAL A 135 -18.35 10.01 -18.97
C VAL A 135 -19.66 10.78 -18.89
N ALA A 136 -20.43 10.66 -17.81
CA ALA A 136 -21.69 11.40 -17.66
C ALA A 136 -21.48 12.92 -17.68
N ALA A 137 -20.49 13.42 -16.94
CA ALA A 137 -20.12 14.83 -16.94
C ALA A 137 -19.62 15.29 -18.32
N GLY A 138 -18.78 14.49 -18.98
CA GLY A 138 -18.27 14.79 -20.32
C GLY A 138 -19.37 14.85 -21.38
N VAL A 139 -20.29 13.88 -21.40
CA VAL A 139 -21.45 13.87 -22.29
C VAL A 139 -22.37 15.07 -22.02
N TRP A 140 -22.62 15.39 -20.75
CA TRP A 140 -23.43 16.55 -20.38
C TRP A 140 -22.81 17.88 -20.84
N GLY A 141 -21.50 18.04 -20.67
CA GLY A 141 -20.75 19.19 -21.18
C GLY A 141 -20.85 19.30 -22.70
N ALA A 142 -20.67 18.19 -23.41
CA ALA A 142 -20.77 18.14 -24.87
C ALA A 142 -22.16 18.50 -25.41
N VAL A 143 -23.24 17.99 -24.78
CA VAL A 143 -24.62 18.32 -25.18
C VAL A 143 -24.96 19.80 -24.95
N ARG A 144 -24.32 20.43 -23.94
CA ARG A 144 -24.53 21.84 -23.59
C ARG A 144 -23.29 22.69 -23.87
N GLN A 145 -22.67 22.46 -25.02
CA GLN A 145 -21.46 23.14 -25.45
C GLN A 145 -21.57 24.68 -25.31
N TYR A 146 -20.51 25.32 -24.83
CA TYR A 146 -20.42 26.78 -24.62
C TYR A 146 -21.35 27.37 -23.56
N LYS A 147 -22.07 26.54 -22.79
CA LYS A 147 -22.86 27.02 -21.64
C LYS A 147 -22.04 27.05 -20.35
N ALA A 148 -22.54 27.75 -19.34
CA ALA A 148 -21.92 27.77 -18.01
C ALA A 148 -21.68 26.37 -17.43
N SER A 149 -22.55 25.40 -17.71
CA SER A 149 -22.36 24.01 -17.26
C SER A 149 -21.10 23.36 -17.86
N ASP A 150 -20.80 23.63 -19.12
CA ASP A 150 -19.60 23.12 -19.81
C ASP A 150 -18.33 23.76 -19.23
N GLN A 151 -18.37 25.08 -18.99
CA GLN A 151 -17.28 25.82 -18.36
C GLN A 151 -17.00 25.34 -16.92
N ILE A 152 -18.04 25.13 -16.10
CA ILE A 152 -17.88 24.65 -14.72
C ILE A 152 -17.24 23.26 -14.71
N ILE A 153 -17.67 22.34 -15.58
CA ILE A 153 -17.11 20.99 -15.67
C ILE A 153 -15.64 21.04 -16.12
N SER A 154 -15.33 21.88 -17.11
CA SER A 154 -13.96 22.06 -17.61
C SER A 154 -13.04 22.66 -16.55
N TYR A 155 -13.46 23.74 -15.88
CA TYR A 155 -12.68 24.36 -14.79
C TYR A 155 -12.50 23.41 -13.60
N SER A 156 -13.55 22.68 -13.22
CA SER A 156 -13.46 21.69 -12.13
C SER A 156 -12.46 20.59 -12.48
N SER A 157 -12.46 20.12 -13.73
CA SER A 157 -11.49 19.14 -14.22
C SER A 157 -10.06 19.67 -14.15
N PHE A 158 -9.82 20.93 -14.56
CA PHE A 158 -8.50 21.54 -14.47
C PHE A 158 -8.03 21.70 -13.02
N ILE A 159 -8.91 22.11 -12.11
CA ILE A 159 -8.59 22.22 -10.69
C ILE A 159 -8.21 20.84 -10.13
N LEU A 160 -8.98 19.81 -10.43
CA LEU A 160 -8.71 18.45 -9.93
C LEU A 160 -7.39 17.89 -10.46
N ILE A 161 -7.09 18.06 -11.76
CA ILE A 161 -5.84 17.58 -12.36
C ILE A 161 -4.62 18.38 -11.87
N SER A 162 -4.78 19.68 -11.63
CA SER A 162 -3.69 20.54 -11.13
C SER A 162 -3.46 20.44 -9.63
N THR A 163 -4.40 19.88 -8.87
CA THR A 163 -4.26 19.67 -7.44
C THR A 163 -3.36 18.46 -7.17
N PRO A 164 -2.25 18.60 -6.41
CA PRO A 164 -1.46 17.45 -6.00
C PRO A 164 -2.32 16.42 -5.27
N THR A 165 -2.16 15.14 -5.60
CA THR A 165 -2.97 14.05 -5.04
C THR A 165 -2.98 14.02 -3.52
N PHE A 166 -1.85 14.33 -2.88
CA PHE A 166 -1.74 14.48 -1.43
C PHE A 166 -2.68 15.56 -0.88
N VAL A 167 -2.70 16.74 -1.49
CA VAL A 167 -3.57 17.85 -1.08
C VAL A 167 -5.04 17.47 -1.26
N GLY A 168 -5.38 16.85 -2.40
CA GLY A 168 -6.72 16.35 -2.65
C GLY A 168 -7.18 15.36 -1.57
N GLY A 169 -6.32 14.42 -1.18
CA GLY A 169 -6.58 13.48 -0.09
C GLY A 169 -6.86 14.18 1.25
N VAL A 170 -6.04 15.15 1.62
CA VAL A 170 -6.24 15.92 2.87
C VAL A 170 -7.54 16.73 2.85
N LEU A 171 -7.88 17.36 1.73
CA LEU A 171 -9.15 18.10 1.60
C LEU A 171 -10.36 17.17 1.74
N LEU A 172 -10.32 15.98 1.14
CA LEU A 172 -11.36 14.97 1.29
C LEU A 172 -11.50 14.49 2.74
N MET A 173 -10.39 14.30 3.45
CA MET A 173 -10.42 13.97 4.88
C MET A 173 -11.08 15.08 5.70
N ILE A 174 -10.74 16.34 5.45
CA ILE A 174 -11.35 17.50 6.14
C ILE A 174 -12.87 17.53 5.89
N ILE A 175 -13.30 17.32 4.64
CA ILE A 175 -14.73 17.28 4.28
C ILE A 175 -15.42 16.11 5.00
N ALA A 176 -14.82 14.92 4.99
CA ALA A 176 -15.36 13.74 5.68
C ALA A 176 -15.51 13.96 7.19
N THR A 177 -14.50 14.55 7.84
CA THR A 177 -14.55 14.87 9.28
C THR A 177 -15.63 15.91 9.58
N LYS A 178 -15.75 16.96 8.77
CA LYS A 178 -16.82 17.97 8.94
C LYS A 178 -18.20 17.34 8.79
N LEU A 179 -18.37 16.45 7.82
CA LEU A 179 -19.62 15.74 7.60
C LEU A 179 -19.97 14.84 8.79
N ASN A 180 -19.03 14.02 9.27
CA ASN A 180 -19.24 13.15 10.43
C ASN A 180 -19.58 13.98 11.69
N ASN A 181 -18.89 15.10 11.90
CA ASN A 181 -19.17 16.00 13.03
C ASN A 181 -20.56 16.63 12.94
N ALA A 182 -21.00 17.01 11.73
CA ALA A 182 -22.33 17.58 11.50
C ALA A 182 -23.45 16.55 11.73
N LEU A 183 -23.19 15.28 11.40
CA LEU A 183 -24.13 14.17 11.58
C LEU A 183 -24.16 13.63 13.01
N GLY A 184 -23.11 13.89 13.81
CA GLY A 184 -22.98 13.38 15.18
C GLY A 184 -22.60 11.90 15.26
N PHE A 185 -22.30 11.25 14.13
CA PHE A 185 -21.81 9.88 14.06
C PHE A 185 -20.79 9.71 12.92
N GLN A 186 -19.97 8.66 13.00
CA GLN A 186 -18.90 8.41 12.04
C GLN A 186 -19.46 7.71 10.79
N LEU A 187 -19.91 8.47 9.79
CA LEU A 187 -20.39 7.93 8.51
C LEU A 187 -19.23 7.46 7.62
N ILE A 188 -18.17 8.27 7.50
CA ILE A 188 -17.02 7.98 6.63
C ILE A 188 -15.79 7.67 7.47
N THR A 189 -15.26 6.45 7.36
CA THR A 189 -14.03 6.00 8.03
C THR A 189 -12.89 5.86 7.03
N PHE A 190 -11.70 6.36 7.39
CA PHE A 190 -10.54 6.41 6.48
C PHE A 190 -9.23 5.88 7.09
N THR A 191 -9.25 5.41 8.35
CA THR A 191 -8.04 5.00 9.08
C THR A 191 -7.79 3.49 9.08
N LYS A 192 -8.83 2.67 8.92
CA LYS A 192 -8.74 1.20 8.94
C LYS A 192 -9.53 0.60 7.79
N ALA A 193 -9.00 -0.50 7.24
CA ALA A 193 -9.68 -1.28 6.21
C ALA A 193 -10.67 -2.31 6.80
N TYR A 194 -10.46 -2.73 8.05
CA TYR A 194 -11.33 -3.67 8.76
C TYR A 194 -11.36 -3.36 10.28
N THR A 195 -12.44 -3.78 10.92
CA THR A 195 -12.61 -3.75 12.38
C THR A 195 -12.47 -5.18 12.90
N PRO A 196 -11.56 -5.47 13.86
CA PRO A 196 -11.39 -6.82 14.38
C PRO A 196 -12.70 -7.38 14.97
N GLY A 197 -13.11 -8.58 14.54
CA GLY A 197 -14.29 -9.29 15.04
C GLY A 197 -15.60 -8.98 14.32
N LEU A 198 -15.56 -8.32 13.16
CA LEU A 198 -16.73 -8.08 12.31
C LEU A 198 -16.54 -8.74 10.94
N GLU A 199 -17.19 -9.89 10.75
CA GLU A 199 -17.22 -10.62 9.48
C GLU A 199 -18.40 -10.15 8.60
N GLY A 200 -18.14 -9.75 7.34
CA GLY A 200 -19.21 -9.44 6.40
C GLY A 200 -18.82 -8.57 5.19
N PHE A 201 -19.73 -8.45 4.21
CA PHE A 201 -19.53 -7.66 2.98
C PHE A 201 -19.68 -6.14 3.22
N TRP A 202 -20.54 -5.73 4.16
CA TRP A 202 -20.88 -4.34 4.50
C TRP A 202 -21.03 -4.09 6.01
N THR A 203 -20.22 -4.71 6.86
CA THR A 203 -20.25 -4.42 8.29
C THR A 203 -19.52 -3.11 8.57
N VAL A 204 -20.28 -2.06 8.89
CA VAL A 204 -19.79 -0.78 9.43
C VAL A 204 -19.58 -0.93 10.92
#